data_AF-A0AAN8PUJ5-F1
#
_entry.id   AF-A0AAN8PUJ5-F1
#
_cell.length_a   1.000
_cell.length_b   1.000
_cell.length_c   1.000
_cell.angle_alpha   90.00
_cell.angle_beta   90.00
_cell.angle_gamma   90.00
#
_symmetry.space_group_name_H-M   'P 1'
#
loop_
_entity.id
_entity.type
_entity.pdbx_description
1 polymer ?
#
loop_
_entity_poly.entity_id
_entity_poly.type
_entity_poly.pdbx_seq_one_letter_code
_entity_poly.pdbx_strand_id
1 'polypeptide(L)'
;MRVTFRTLILLTCVLVVFVILSLWTKCTKLPQNLQRFNPKLGVFQSNYVPSQVEKLGSGFEEIECVINQEYSVSCRKEGEEIYLPFAFLHKYFEASCLVYGKLANYDGLEKFEWSHTYSRVNSPKEKYNPRGVFMYFEKYNVESRDRVKCLSAIEGVPISTQWESKGYYYPTQIAQFGLSHYSKNLTEPEPKRKILEDGNNNLAAWEITDGDEIFKRVESDKSQNWIVEFKTSDSPTSQVFLKLDHVVDLVLQVDIKLLSNSSLTVTLESRDSKELFYLHYISSDVHISVVNEHTYHGVGMQSRWIKITRDLIIDVQKGIAVQGKQKRKIPKSKLKIVKISLHGSGCLDNLTLSSSEHLAHFYDAAEWFVNHQDPNTGGWVNPVRRKLAAGLAFLDPGWQLKLGQFARTVSQDALSNTQFKTFLDLTDTTEFTWIIRIRLHGN
;
A
#
# COMPACT_ATOMS: atom_id res chain seq x y z
N MET A 1 45.61 9.46 -59.55
CA MET A 1 45.54 10.13 -58.22
C MET A 1 45.59 9.08 -57.13
N ARG A 2 46.64 9.07 -56.30
CA ARG A 2 46.77 8.12 -55.18
C ARG A 2 46.10 8.71 -53.94
N VAL A 3 44.91 8.24 -53.62
CA VAL A 3 44.22 8.57 -52.37
C VAL A 3 44.98 7.88 -51.25
N THR A 4 45.53 8.65 -50.32
CA THR A 4 46.31 8.10 -49.19
C THR A 4 45.39 7.34 -48.23
N PHE A 5 45.91 6.29 -47.59
CA PHE A 5 45.12 5.46 -46.66
C PHE A 5 44.47 6.28 -45.52
N ARG A 6 45.13 7.35 -45.08
CA ARG A 6 44.60 8.30 -44.09
C ARG A 6 43.35 9.03 -44.59
N THR A 7 43.32 9.45 -45.85
CA THR A 7 42.14 10.08 -46.45
C THR A 7 40.98 9.10 -46.61
N LEU A 8 41.25 7.81 -46.83
CA LEU A 8 40.21 6.78 -46.90
C LEU A 8 39.56 6.53 -45.52
N ILE A 9 40.38 6.44 -44.46
CA ILE A 9 39.89 6.25 -43.08
C ILE A 9 39.01 7.43 -42.67
N LEU A 10 39.44 8.66 -42.96
CA LEU A 10 38.72 9.86 -42.57
C LEU A 10 37.35 9.93 -43.27
N LEU A 11 37.28 9.54 -44.56
CA LEU A 11 36.02 9.42 -45.30
C LEU A 11 35.10 8.34 -44.72
N THR A 12 35.64 7.17 -44.34
CA THR A 12 34.84 6.13 -43.69
C THR A 12 34.33 6.56 -42.31
N CYS A 13 35.12 7.28 -41.50
CA CYS A 13 34.67 7.80 -40.21
C CYS A 13 33.53 8.81 -40.37
N VAL A 14 33.62 9.72 -41.36
CA VAL A 14 32.56 10.70 -41.64
C VAL A 14 31.28 10.01 -42.09
N LEU A 15 31.38 8.98 -42.94
CA LEU A 15 30.24 8.16 -43.37
C LEU A 15 29.57 7.43 -42.20
N VAL A 16 30.34 6.83 -41.29
CA VAL A 16 29.82 6.15 -40.11
C VAL A 16 29.10 7.13 -39.18
N VAL A 17 29.65 8.33 -38.95
CA VAL A 17 28.99 9.37 -38.15
C VAL A 17 27.67 9.82 -38.81
N PHE A 18 27.63 9.97 -40.14
CA PHE A 18 26.41 10.30 -40.87
C PHE A 18 25.33 9.20 -40.77
N VAL A 19 25.74 7.94 -40.84
CA VAL A 19 24.83 6.78 -40.66
C VAL A 19 24.31 6.73 -39.23
N ILE A 20 25.15 6.94 -38.22
CA ILE A 20 24.72 6.99 -36.82
C ILE A 20 23.74 8.15 -36.58
N LEU A 21 24.02 9.35 -37.09
CA LEU A 21 23.13 10.50 -36.94
C LEU A 21 21.79 10.30 -37.67
N SER A 22 21.78 9.69 -38.86
CA SER A 22 20.55 9.40 -39.60
C SER A 22 19.71 8.28 -38.99
N LEU A 23 20.35 7.30 -38.32
CA LEU A 23 19.65 6.31 -37.50
C LEU A 23 19.09 6.95 -36.22
N TRP A 24 19.81 7.91 -35.63
CA TRP A 24 19.38 8.61 -34.42
C TRP A 24 18.15 9.51 -34.66
N THR A 25 18.06 10.16 -35.82
CA THR A 25 16.89 10.98 -36.19
C THR A 25 15.67 10.15 -36.60
N LYS A 26 15.84 8.90 -37.05
CA LYS A 26 14.71 7.97 -37.27
C LYS A 26 14.22 7.26 -36.01
N CYS A 27 15.01 7.23 -34.93
CA CYS A 27 14.66 6.62 -33.65
C CYS A 27 14.21 7.60 -32.55
N THR A 28 14.16 8.91 -32.80
CA THR A 28 13.63 9.90 -31.85
C THR A 28 12.21 10.34 -32.21
N LYS A 29 11.24 9.45 -32.00
CA LYS A 29 9.90 9.88 -31.57
C LYS A 29 9.92 9.97 -30.06
N LEU A 30 10.28 11.14 -29.54
CA LEU A 30 10.22 11.47 -28.12
C LEU A 30 8.84 12.09 -27.83
N PRO A 31 7.95 11.46 -27.06
CA PRO A 31 6.89 12.19 -26.38
C PRO A 31 7.49 12.82 -25.12
N GLN A 32 7.68 14.14 -25.15
CA GLN A 32 7.76 14.95 -23.95
C GLN A 32 6.38 14.93 -23.29
N ASN A 33 6.25 14.25 -22.15
CA ASN A 33 5.50 14.69 -20.96
C ASN A 33 5.39 13.54 -19.95
N LEU A 34 6.40 13.46 -19.09
CA LEU A 34 6.35 12.74 -17.82
C LEU A 34 5.57 13.59 -16.81
N GLN A 35 4.24 13.45 -16.80
CA GLN A 35 3.45 13.78 -15.62
C GLN A 35 2.65 12.55 -15.18
N ARG A 36 3.07 12.02 -14.03
CA ARG A 36 2.40 10.98 -13.25
C ARG A 36 0.94 11.38 -13.02
N PHE A 37 0.00 10.57 -13.51
CA PHE A 37 -1.40 10.65 -13.08
C PHE A 37 -1.82 9.35 -12.40
N ASN A 38 -2.08 9.47 -11.09
CA ASN A 38 -2.81 8.51 -10.29
C ASN A 38 -4.25 8.40 -10.82
N PRO A 39 -4.75 7.22 -11.21
CA PRO A 39 -6.15 7.09 -11.57
C PRO A 39 -7.00 7.08 -10.29
N LYS A 40 -7.61 8.23 -9.97
CA LYS A 40 -8.76 8.26 -9.08
C LYS A 40 -9.93 7.59 -9.80
N LEU A 41 -10.41 6.51 -9.19
CA LEU A 41 -11.60 5.77 -9.59
C LEU A 41 -12.84 6.67 -9.38
N GLY A 42 -13.33 7.27 -10.47
CA GLY A 42 -14.56 8.07 -10.48
C GLY A 42 -15.76 7.15 -10.58
N VAL A 43 -16.52 7.05 -9.49
CA VAL A 43 -17.88 6.52 -9.48
C VAL A 43 -18.75 7.49 -10.28
N PHE A 44 -19.47 7.00 -11.29
CA PHE A 44 -20.44 7.76 -12.06
C PHE A 44 -21.55 8.28 -11.11
N GLN A 45 -21.58 9.60 -10.87
CA GLN A 45 -22.75 10.29 -10.34
C GLN A 45 -23.32 11.14 -11.48
N SER A 46 -24.54 10.80 -11.90
CA SER A 46 -25.27 11.48 -12.96
C SER A 46 -25.68 12.87 -12.49
N ASN A 47 -24.83 13.87 -12.68
CA ASN A 47 -25.25 15.27 -12.67
C ASN A 47 -25.62 15.65 -14.09
N TYR A 48 -26.92 15.63 -14.36
CA TYR A 48 -27.50 16.15 -15.60
C TYR A 48 -27.25 17.66 -15.65
N VAL A 49 -26.25 18.08 -16.41
CA VAL A 49 -26.07 19.48 -16.83
C VAL A 49 -26.56 19.54 -18.27
N PRO A 50 -27.63 20.29 -18.58
CA PRO A 50 -28.04 20.48 -19.96
C PRO A 50 -27.04 21.43 -20.62
N SER A 51 -25.98 20.87 -21.22
CA SER A 51 -25.13 21.63 -22.14
C SER A 51 -25.89 21.86 -23.43
N GLN A 52 -25.99 23.13 -23.80
CA GLN A 52 -26.54 23.59 -25.07
C GLN A 52 -25.82 22.88 -26.22
N VAL A 53 -26.48 21.88 -26.81
CA VAL A 53 -26.09 21.32 -28.10
C VAL A 53 -26.55 22.34 -29.12
N GLU A 54 -25.64 23.21 -29.55
CA GLU A 54 -25.79 23.96 -30.78
C GLU A 54 -26.16 22.96 -31.89
N LYS A 55 -27.28 23.24 -32.56
CA LYS A 55 -27.78 22.48 -33.71
C LYS A 55 -26.71 22.46 -34.81
N LEU A 56 -25.89 21.41 -34.83
CA LEU A 56 -25.27 20.97 -36.08
C LEU A 56 -26.38 20.35 -36.95
N GLY A 57 -26.62 20.96 -38.10
CA GLY A 57 -27.67 20.55 -39.03
C GLY A 57 -27.42 19.20 -39.70
N SER A 58 -28.53 18.48 -39.89
CA SER A 58 -28.86 17.49 -40.93
C SER A 58 -27.93 16.28 -41.13
N GLY A 59 -28.35 15.12 -40.61
CA GLY A 59 -27.80 13.81 -40.96
C GLY A 59 -28.18 12.69 -39.99
N PHE A 60 -28.43 13.05 -38.71
CA PHE A 60 -28.70 12.08 -37.66
C PHE A 60 -30.20 11.86 -37.43
N GLU A 61 -30.65 10.63 -37.65
CA GLU A 61 -32.00 10.15 -37.30
C GLU A 61 -31.93 9.31 -36.02
N GLU A 62 -32.86 9.51 -35.10
CA GLU A 62 -33.02 8.62 -33.95
C GLU A 62 -33.86 7.41 -34.39
N ILE A 63 -33.32 6.21 -34.21
CA ILE A 63 -33.97 4.95 -34.61
C ILE A 63 -34.06 3.98 -33.44
N GLU A 64 -35.01 3.06 -33.52
CA GLU A 64 -35.17 2.00 -32.52
C GLU A 64 -34.40 0.75 -32.94
N CYS A 65 -33.39 0.36 -32.15
CA CYS A 65 -32.66 -0.89 -32.34
C CYS A 65 -33.29 -2.01 -31.50
N VAL A 66 -33.88 -3.01 -32.15
CA VAL A 66 -34.40 -4.21 -31.48
C VAL A 66 -33.26 -5.20 -31.24
N ILE A 67 -32.93 -5.47 -29.97
CA ILE A 67 -31.84 -6.36 -29.56
C ILE A 67 -32.40 -7.75 -29.27
N ASN A 68 -31.95 -8.75 -30.03
CA ASN A 68 -32.34 -10.17 -29.91
C ASN A 68 -33.85 -10.44 -29.85
N GLN A 69 -34.68 -9.51 -30.37
CA GLN A 69 -36.14 -9.57 -30.29
C GLN A 69 -36.73 -9.51 -28.86
N GLU A 70 -35.94 -9.08 -27.87
CA GLU A 70 -36.39 -9.05 -26.46
C GLU A 70 -36.73 -7.63 -25.99
N TYR A 71 -35.91 -6.65 -26.35
CA TYR A 71 -36.07 -5.26 -25.96
C TYR A 71 -35.49 -4.32 -27.00
N SER A 72 -35.82 -3.04 -26.89
CA SER A 72 -35.34 -2.00 -27.80
C SER A 72 -34.48 -0.95 -27.10
N VAL A 73 -33.57 -0.36 -27.87
CA VAL A 73 -32.63 0.68 -27.43
C VAL A 73 -32.66 1.84 -28.44
N SER A 74 -32.67 3.08 -27.93
CA SER A 74 -32.52 4.28 -28.78
C SER A 74 -31.10 4.33 -29.37
N CYS A 75 -31.05 4.35 -30.70
CA CYS A 75 -29.84 4.39 -31.52
C CYS A 75 -29.85 5.65 -32.40
N ARG A 76 -28.69 5.98 -32.97
CA ARG A 76 -28.58 7.05 -33.96
C ARG A 76 -28.19 6.47 -35.31
N LYS A 77 -28.74 7.00 -36.39
CA LYS A 77 -28.42 6.62 -37.76
C LYS A 77 -27.93 7.84 -38.53
N GLU A 78 -26.81 7.71 -39.23
CA GLU A 78 -26.30 8.72 -40.15
C GLU A 78 -26.05 8.05 -41.51
N GLY A 79 -26.88 8.36 -42.50
CA GLY A 79 -26.82 7.69 -43.80
C GLY A 79 -27.13 6.18 -43.69
N GLU A 80 -26.14 5.33 -43.94
CA GLU A 80 -26.24 3.87 -43.81
C GLU A 80 -25.66 3.33 -42.49
N GLU A 81 -24.96 4.16 -41.72
CA GLU A 81 -24.33 3.74 -40.47
C GLU A 81 -25.29 3.87 -39.28
N ILE A 82 -25.26 2.88 -38.40
CA ILE A 82 -26.03 2.85 -37.15
C ILE A 82 -25.07 2.88 -35.97
N TYR A 83 -25.28 3.84 -35.09
CA TYR A 83 -24.51 4.11 -33.89
C TYR A 83 -25.32 3.68 -32.66
N LEU A 84 -24.73 2.76 -31.89
CA LEU A 84 -25.30 2.26 -30.64
C LEU A 84 -24.75 3.04 -29.43
N PRO A 85 -25.56 3.28 -28.39
CA PRO A 85 -25.09 3.97 -27.21
C PRO A 85 -24.09 3.10 -26.43
N PHE A 86 -22.95 3.67 -26.06
CA PHE A 86 -21.93 2.94 -25.28
C PHE A 86 -22.46 2.44 -23.93
N ALA A 87 -23.41 3.15 -23.31
CA ALA A 87 -24.05 2.70 -22.06
C ALA A 87 -24.76 1.33 -22.22
N PHE A 88 -25.32 1.06 -23.40
CA PHE A 88 -25.87 -0.24 -23.74
C PHE A 88 -24.75 -1.25 -23.96
N LEU A 89 -23.77 -0.94 -24.83
CA LEU A 89 -22.66 -1.85 -25.15
C LEU A 89 -21.90 -2.28 -23.89
N HIS A 90 -21.64 -1.35 -22.97
CA HIS A 90 -20.97 -1.60 -21.70
C HIS A 90 -21.69 -2.66 -20.86
N LYS A 91 -23.02 -2.53 -20.70
CA LYS A 91 -23.82 -3.49 -19.91
C LYS A 91 -24.07 -4.80 -20.65
N TYR A 92 -24.32 -4.72 -21.95
CA TYR A 92 -24.64 -5.87 -22.78
C TYR A 92 -23.47 -6.84 -22.86
N PHE A 93 -22.26 -6.33 -23.08
CA PHE A 93 -21.07 -7.15 -23.14
C PHE A 93 -20.45 -7.46 -21.76
N GLU A 94 -20.89 -6.82 -20.68
CA GLU A 94 -20.36 -6.98 -19.30
C GLU A 94 -20.18 -8.45 -18.88
N ALA A 95 -21.10 -9.33 -19.30
CA ALA A 95 -21.10 -10.74 -18.96
C ALA A 95 -20.06 -11.60 -19.71
N SER A 96 -19.62 -11.18 -20.90
CA SER A 96 -18.68 -11.95 -21.74
C SER A 96 -17.34 -11.26 -21.94
N CYS A 97 -17.32 -9.93 -21.94
CA CYS A 97 -16.15 -9.08 -22.10
C CYS A 97 -16.38 -7.79 -21.32
N LEU A 98 -15.62 -7.55 -20.24
CA LEU A 98 -15.68 -6.29 -19.51
C LEU A 98 -15.14 -5.16 -20.40
N VAL A 99 -15.99 -4.55 -21.23
CA VAL A 99 -15.64 -3.43 -22.09
C VAL A 99 -15.66 -2.16 -21.25
N TYR A 100 -14.54 -1.42 -21.22
CA TYR A 100 -14.39 -0.16 -20.50
C TYR A 100 -14.28 1.01 -21.48
N GLY A 101 -14.91 2.12 -21.12
CA GLY A 101 -14.88 3.36 -21.88
C GLY A 101 -14.68 4.55 -20.95
N LYS A 102 -13.82 5.49 -21.33
CA LYS A 102 -13.73 6.79 -20.65
C LYS A 102 -13.48 7.90 -21.66
N LEU A 103 -14.03 9.08 -21.39
CA LEU A 103 -13.66 10.29 -22.10
C LEU A 103 -12.37 10.83 -21.47
N ALA A 104 -11.36 11.04 -22.30
CA ALA A 104 -10.07 11.60 -21.91
C ALA A 104 -9.83 12.87 -22.72
N ASN A 105 -9.43 13.94 -22.04
CA ASN A 105 -9.08 15.20 -22.68
C ASN A 105 -7.58 15.21 -22.98
N TYR A 106 -7.23 15.38 -24.24
CA TYR A 106 -5.86 15.50 -24.73
C TYR A 106 -5.72 16.81 -25.49
N ASP A 107 -4.93 17.73 -24.96
CA ASP A 107 -4.61 19.02 -25.58
C ASP A 107 -5.86 19.82 -26.00
N GLY A 108 -6.93 19.77 -25.18
CA GLY A 108 -8.20 20.45 -25.44
C GLY A 108 -9.18 19.67 -26.30
N LEU A 109 -8.80 18.49 -26.82
CA LEU A 109 -9.67 17.59 -27.57
C LEU A 109 -10.16 16.45 -26.67
N GLU A 110 -11.48 16.28 -26.58
CA GLU A 110 -12.06 15.10 -25.95
C GLU A 110 -12.00 13.89 -26.89
N LYS A 111 -11.42 12.80 -26.40
CA LYS A 111 -11.33 11.51 -27.10
C LYS A 111 -11.97 10.43 -26.23
N PHE A 112 -12.74 9.55 -26.87
CA PHE A 112 -13.27 8.37 -26.21
C PHE A 112 -12.25 7.23 -26.27
N GLU A 113 -11.75 6.80 -25.13
CA GLU A 113 -10.86 5.64 -25.00
C GLU A 113 -11.67 4.38 -24.72
N TRP A 114 -11.67 3.47 -25.68
CA TRP A 114 -12.24 2.13 -25.56
C TRP A 114 -11.14 1.13 -25.17
N SER A 115 -11.41 0.29 -24.15
CA SER A 115 -10.54 -0.83 -23.78
C SER A 115 -11.33 -2.10 -23.54
N HIS A 116 -10.83 -3.23 -24.03
CA HIS A 116 -11.46 -4.54 -23.82
C HIS A 116 -11.16 -5.15 -22.44
N THR A 117 -10.10 -4.68 -21.77
CA THR A 117 -9.73 -5.13 -20.42
C THR A 117 -9.23 -3.95 -19.60
N TYR A 118 -9.34 -4.05 -18.27
CA TYR A 118 -8.81 -3.05 -17.34
C TYR A 118 -7.38 -3.33 -16.89
N SER A 119 -6.96 -4.59 -16.91
CA SER A 119 -5.64 -5.02 -16.44
C SER A 119 -4.59 -4.88 -17.54
N ARG A 120 -3.36 -4.60 -17.13
CA ARG A 120 -2.20 -4.53 -18.01
C ARG A 120 -1.22 -5.62 -17.62
N VAL A 121 -0.63 -6.28 -18.61
CA VAL A 121 0.44 -7.25 -18.40
C VAL A 121 1.73 -6.49 -18.09
N ASN A 122 2.39 -6.84 -16.99
CA ASN A 122 3.72 -6.30 -16.70
C ASN A 122 4.75 -7.04 -17.53
N SER A 123 5.47 -6.34 -18.41
CA SER A 123 6.58 -6.90 -19.16
C SER A 123 7.81 -7.02 -18.24
N PRO A 124 8.36 -8.23 -18.02
CA PRO A 124 9.58 -8.39 -17.22
C PRO A 124 10.73 -7.61 -17.85
N LYS A 125 11.45 -6.84 -17.03
CA LYS A 125 12.63 -6.07 -17.49
C LYS A 125 13.84 -6.98 -17.68
N GLU A 126 13.95 -8.01 -16.84
CA GLU A 126 15.08 -8.95 -16.77
C GLU A 126 14.59 -10.35 -16.40
N LYS A 127 15.49 -11.34 -16.48
CA LYS A 127 15.23 -12.71 -16.03
C LYS A 127 15.01 -12.70 -14.50
N TYR A 128 14.02 -13.45 -14.03
CA TYR A 128 13.71 -13.52 -12.60
C TYR A 128 14.92 -14.01 -11.78
N ASN A 129 15.21 -13.28 -10.71
CA ASN A 129 16.20 -13.59 -9.70
C ASN A 129 15.48 -13.59 -8.34
N PRO A 130 15.62 -14.64 -7.51
CA PRO A 130 15.03 -14.68 -6.17
C PRO A 130 15.36 -13.44 -5.33
N ARG A 131 16.60 -12.92 -5.41
CA ARG A 131 17.04 -11.71 -4.69
C ARG A 131 16.58 -10.39 -5.33
N GLY A 132 15.84 -10.47 -6.43
CA GLY A 132 15.36 -9.31 -7.18
C GLY A 132 13.92 -8.98 -6.83
N VAL A 133 13.32 -8.10 -7.63
CA VAL A 133 11.90 -7.75 -7.52
C VAL A 133 11.03 -9.00 -7.66
N PHE A 134 10.05 -9.16 -6.77
CA PHE A 134 9.09 -10.25 -6.83
C PHE A 134 8.03 -9.96 -7.90
N MET A 135 8.25 -10.48 -9.11
CA MET A 135 7.38 -10.30 -10.28
C MET A 135 7.10 -8.81 -10.60
N TYR A 136 5.94 -8.30 -10.20
CA TYR A 136 5.51 -6.92 -10.40
C TYR A 136 4.96 -6.28 -9.11
N PHE A 137 5.36 -6.85 -7.96
CA PHE A 137 4.88 -6.42 -6.64
C PHE A 137 5.43 -5.05 -6.24
N GLU A 138 6.42 -4.50 -6.96
CA GLU A 138 6.82 -3.08 -6.88
C GLU A 138 5.61 -2.13 -7.05
N LYS A 139 4.56 -2.57 -7.77
CA LYS A 139 3.34 -1.78 -8.02
C LYS A 139 2.19 -2.08 -7.05
N TYR A 140 2.38 -3.01 -6.10
CA TYR A 140 1.31 -3.46 -5.21
C TYR A 140 1.27 -2.64 -3.92
N ASN A 141 0.10 -2.08 -3.61
CA ASN A 141 -0.18 -1.44 -2.32
C ASN A 141 -1.17 -2.33 -1.57
N VAL A 142 -0.65 -3.34 -0.87
CA VAL A 142 -1.46 -4.41 -0.26
C VAL A 142 -2.34 -3.86 0.85
N GLU A 143 -1.75 -3.05 1.71
CA GLU A 143 -2.31 -2.31 2.83
C GLU A 143 -3.49 -1.42 2.42
N SER A 144 -3.47 -0.88 1.20
CA SER A 144 -4.55 -0.02 0.67
C SER A 144 -5.83 -0.77 0.29
N ARG A 145 -5.80 -2.11 0.17
CA ARG A 145 -6.95 -2.91 -0.29
C ARG A 145 -8.07 -2.92 0.75
N ASP A 146 -9.32 -2.93 0.29
CA ASP A 146 -10.50 -2.85 1.17
C ASP A 146 -10.62 -4.06 2.11
N ARG A 147 -10.13 -5.23 1.69
CA ARG A 147 -10.06 -6.45 2.52
C ARG A 147 -8.96 -6.44 3.58
N VAL A 148 -8.12 -5.40 3.64
CA VAL A 148 -7.22 -5.16 4.77
C VAL A 148 -7.96 -4.26 5.76
N LYS A 149 -8.23 -4.76 6.96
CA LYS A 149 -8.88 -4.03 8.04
C LYS A 149 -7.99 -2.92 8.57
N CYS A 150 -6.76 -3.27 8.93
CA CYS A 150 -5.70 -2.37 9.40
C CYS A 150 -4.35 -3.10 9.35
N LEU A 151 -3.27 -2.36 9.59
CA LEU A 151 -1.99 -2.95 9.97
C LEU A 151 -1.97 -3.12 11.49
N SER A 152 -1.71 -4.33 11.98
CA SER A 152 -1.55 -4.59 13.41
C SER A 152 -0.42 -3.74 13.96
N ALA A 153 -0.63 -3.02 15.06
CA ALA A 153 0.44 -2.27 15.71
C ALA A 153 1.29 -3.13 16.67
N ILE A 154 0.83 -4.35 16.96
CA ILE A 154 1.56 -5.35 17.74
C ILE A 154 2.59 -6.07 16.86
N GLU A 155 2.16 -6.50 15.66
CA GLU A 155 2.94 -7.38 14.78
C GLU A 155 3.46 -6.67 13.51
N GLY A 156 3.04 -5.42 13.25
CA GLY A 156 3.43 -4.68 12.03
C GLY A 156 2.81 -5.18 10.71
N VAL A 157 2.01 -6.25 10.74
CA VAL A 157 1.46 -6.93 9.54
C VAL A 157 -0.05 -6.70 9.31
N PRO A 158 -0.56 -6.85 8.07
CA PRO A 158 -1.98 -6.64 7.77
C PRO A 158 -2.92 -7.68 8.39
N ILE A 159 -4.10 -7.20 8.80
CA ILE A 159 -5.23 -8.02 9.26
C ILE A 159 -6.30 -8.06 8.16
N SER A 160 -6.72 -9.27 7.77
CA SER A 160 -7.67 -9.52 6.69
C SER A 160 -9.10 -9.54 7.19
N THR A 161 -10.03 -9.02 6.38
CA THR A 161 -11.48 -9.22 6.53
C THR A 161 -12.10 -9.99 5.36
N GLN A 162 -11.28 -10.65 4.54
CA GLN A 162 -11.72 -11.22 3.26
C GLN A 162 -12.86 -12.24 3.40
N TRP A 163 -12.89 -13.00 4.51
CA TRP A 163 -13.89 -14.04 4.76
C TRP A 163 -14.61 -13.91 6.11
N GLU A 164 -14.07 -13.11 7.04
CA GLU A 164 -14.67 -12.84 8.35
C GLU A 164 -14.46 -11.37 8.72
N SER A 165 -15.50 -10.71 9.21
CA SER A 165 -15.48 -9.28 9.55
C SER A 165 -14.69 -8.96 10.83
N LYS A 166 -14.54 -9.94 11.74
CA LYS A 166 -13.78 -9.78 12.99
C LYS A 166 -12.32 -9.40 12.72
N GLY A 167 -11.76 -9.91 11.63
CA GLY A 167 -10.36 -9.73 11.28
C GLY A 167 -9.54 -10.94 11.70
N TYR A 168 -8.64 -11.39 10.82
CA TYR A 168 -7.71 -12.48 11.08
C TYR A 168 -6.41 -12.28 10.31
N TYR A 169 -5.31 -12.84 10.82
CA TYR A 169 -4.05 -12.85 10.08
C TYR A 169 -4.16 -13.84 8.92
N TYR A 170 -4.00 -13.33 7.70
CA TYR A 170 -4.04 -14.15 6.50
C TYR A 170 -2.64 -14.27 5.90
N PRO A 171 -1.98 -15.45 5.99
CA PRO A 171 -0.60 -15.64 5.57
C PRO A 171 -0.30 -15.11 4.16
N THR A 172 -1.16 -15.41 3.18
CA THR A 172 -0.97 -14.94 1.80
C THR A 172 -0.95 -13.40 1.70
N GLN A 173 -1.80 -12.71 2.46
CA GLN A 173 -1.84 -11.25 2.43
C GLN A 173 -0.60 -10.65 3.11
N ILE A 174 -0.14 -11.25 4.21
CA ILE A 174 1.07 -10.84 4.93
C ILE A 174 2.31 -11.04 4.03
N ALA A 175 2.41 -12.16 3.32
CA ALA A 175 3.51 -12.38 2.38
C ALA A 175 3.49 -11.40 1.21
N GLN A 176 2.30 -11.12 0.65
CA GLN A 176 2.17 -10.12 -0.41
C GLN A 176 2.59 -8.74 0.07
N PHE A 177 2.26 -8.38 1.31
CA PHE A 177 2.67 -7.13 1.93
C PHE A 177 4.20 -7.04 2.03
N GLY A 178 4.84 -8.04 2.65
CA GLY A 178 6.31 -8.10 2.75
C GLY A 178 7.01 -8.04 1.39
N LEU A 179 6.64 -8.91 0.44
CA LEU A 179 7.26 -8.96 -0.88
C LEU A 179 7.05 -7.69 -1.71
N SER A 180 5.91 -7.01 -1.52
CA SER A 180 5.66 -5.72 -2.16
C SER A 180 6.58 -4.63 -1.60
N HIS A 181 6.78 -4.59 -0.30
CA HIS A 181 7.71 -3.65 0.32
C HIS A 181 9.17 -3.97 -0.05
N TYR A 182 9.57 -5.24 -0.05
CA TYR A 182 10.89 -5.65 -0.54
C TYR A 182 11.13 -5.19 -1.98
N SER A 183 10.15 -5.42 -2.86
CA SER A 183 10.23 -5.01 -4.27
C SER A 183 10.30 -3.48 -4.42
N LYS A 184 9.54 -2.73 -3.62
CA LYS A 184 9.60 -1.26 -3.62
C LYS A 184 10.94 -0.76 -3.11
N ASN A 185 11.53 -1.40 -2.10
CA ASN A 185 12.85 -1.04 -1.60
C ASN A 185 13.94 -1.10 -2.69
N LEU A 186 13.84 -2.05 -3.61
CA LEU A 186 14.79 -2.20 -4.71
C LEU A 186 14.55 -1.23 -5.88
N THR A 187 13.39 -0.59 -5.96
CA THR A 187 12.94 0.15 -7.16
C THR A 187 12.62 1.62 -6.91
N GLU A 188 12.22 1.96 -5.68
CA GLU A 188 12.01 3.32 -5.21
C GLU A 188 13.33 3.93 -4.70
N PRO A 189 13.47 5.27 -4.72
CA PRO A 189 14.65 5.92 -4.16
C PRO A 189 14.75 5.70 -2.64
N GLU A 190 15.98 5.79 -2.11
CA GLU A 190 16.24 5.75 -0.68
C GLU A 190 15.34 6.74 0.09
N PRO A 191 14.74 6.31 1.21
CA PRO A 191 13.83 7.15 1.93
C PRO A 191 14.54 8.32 2.62
N LYS A 192 13.87 9.47 2.60
CA LYS A 192 14.28 10.62 3.41
C LYS A 192 13.86 10.35 4.83
N ARG A 193 14.80 10.46 5.77
CA ARG A 193 14.57 10.23 7.20
C ARG A 193 14.91 11.50 7.98
N LYS A 194 14.01 11.88 8.90
CA LYS A 194 14.21 12.96 9.85
C LYS A 194 14.01 12.42 11.26
N ILE A 195 15.11 12.29 12.00
CA ILE A 195 15.08 11.98 13.43
C ILE A 195 14.62 13.25 14.16
N LEU A 196 13.57 13.11 14.97
CA LEU A 196 13.03 14.19 15.79
C LEU A 196 13.60 14.14 17.20
N GLU A 197 13.65 12.95 17.81
CA GLU A 197 14.15 12.74 19.17
C GLU A 197 14.86 11.39 19.29
N ASP A 198 16.13 11.39 19.69
CA ASP A 198 16.95 10.19 19.97
C ASP A 198 17.59 10.22 21.38
N GLY A 199 17.12 11.12 22.24
CA GLY A 199 17.61 11.30 23.60
C GLY A 199 19.02 11.91 23.71
N ASN A 200 19.79 12.00 22.62
CA ASN A 200 21.21 12.32 22.64
C ASN A 200 21.58 13.50 21.72
N ASN A 201 21.55 13.28 20.40
CA ASN A 201 22.02 14.24 19.39
C ASN A 201 20.87 15.08 18.82
N ASN A 202 19.74 14.45 18.56
CA ASN A 202 18.55 15.07 18.00
C ASN A 202 17.55 15.27 19.15
N LEU A 203 17.42 16.50 19.61
CA LEU A 203 16.59 16.84 20.75
C LEU A 203 15.42 17.71 20.29
N ALA A 204 14.19 17.20 20.42
CA ALA A 204 13.00 17.97 20.09
C ALA A 204 12.62 18.92 21.22
N ALA A 205 11.98 20.04 20.85
CA ALA A 205 11.43 21.01 21.79
C ALA A 205 10.04 20.56 22.24
N TRP A 206 10.01 19.66 23.23
CA TRP A 206 8.76 19.21 23.85
C TRP A 206 8.19 20.29 24.77
N GLU A 207 6.88 20.48 24.69
CA GLU A 207 6.09 21.35 25.56
C GLU A 207 5.31 20.49 26.57
N ILE A 208 5.14 21.01 27.78
CA ILE A 208 4.39 20.37 28.86
C ILE A 208 3.19 21.26 29.17
N THR A 209 2.01 20.66 29.34
CA THR A 209 0.77 21.40 29.63
C THR A 209 0.66 21.88 31.07
N ASP A 210 0.88 20.98 32.04
CA ASP A 210 0.83 21.30 33.46
C ASP A 210 2.26 21.31 34.04
N GLY A 211 2.45 21.69 35.30
CA GLY A 211 3.78 21.78 35.92
C GLY A 211 4.27 20.47 36.56
N ASP A 212 3.42 19.45 36.60
CA ASP A 212 3.61 18.23 37.41
C ASP A 212 4.08 17.03 36.57
N GLU A 213 4.08 17.14 35.24
CA GLU A 213 4.55 16.10 34.34
C GLU A 213 6.09 16.04 34.33
N ILE A 214 6.59 14.82 34.27
CA ILE A 214 8.02 14.55 34.17
C ILE A 214 8.32 14.31 32.70
N PHE A 215 9.22 15.11 32.15
CA PHE A 215 9.87 14.84 30.88
C PHE A 215 11.37 15.02 31.05
N LYS A 216 12.12 13.92 30.97
CA LYS A 216 13.58 13.94 31.17
C LYS A 216 14.28 13.00 30.22
N ARG A 217 15.51 13.37 29.87
CA ARG A 217 16.44 12.52 29.13
C ARG A 217 17.31 11.81 30.16
N VAL A 218 17.32 10.49 30.13
CA VAL A 218 18.02 9.64 31.09
C VAL A 218 18.90 8.64 30.37
N GLU A 219 20.08 8.37 30.92
CA GLU A 219 20.94 7.32 30.42
C GLU A 219 20.34 5.95 30.77
N SER A 220 20.27 5.05 29.80
CA SER A 220 19.75 3.71 29.98
C SER A 220 20.76 2.83 30.70
N ASP A 221 20.33 2.20 31.81
CA ASP A 221 21.13 1.29 32.65
C ASP A 221 21.84 0.16 31.90
N LYS A 222 21.39 -0.18 30.68
CA LYS A 222 21.84 -1.36 29.92
C LYS A 222 22.71 -1.07 28.70
N SER A 223 22.70 0.15 28.16
CA SER A 223 23.29 0.41 26.83
C SER A 223 24.12 1.68 26.71
N GLN A 224 24.31 2.47 27.78
CA GLN A 224 24.91 3.82 27.68
C GLN A 224 24.24 4.72 26.63
N ASN A 225 23.01 4.41 26.23
CA ASN A 225 22.21 5.23 25.33
C ASN A 225 21.26 6.09 26.14
N TRP A 226 21.08 7.34 25.71
CA TRP A 226 20.12 8.24 26.30
C TRP A 226 18.73 7.96 25.75
N ILE A 227 17.73 7.95 26.61
CA ILE A 227 16.33 7.75 26.28
C ILE A 227 15.48 8.86 26.88
N VAL A 228 14.31 9.08 26.32
CA VAL A 228 13.32 9.98 26.91
C VAL A 228 12.42 9.20 27.86
N GLU A 229 12.33 9.63 29.10
CA GLU A 229 11.35 9.17 30.08
C GLU A 229 10.26 10.23 30.24
N PHE A 230 9.00 9.81 30.14
CA PHE A 230 7.85 10.68 30.33
C PHE A 230 6.88 10.10 31.37
N LYS A 231 6.24 11.00 32.12
CA LYS A 231 5.15 10.69 33.04
C LYS A 231 4.20 11.88 33.12
N THR A 232 2.94 11.66 32.77
CA THR A 232 1.87 12.64 32.90
C THR A 232 0.95 12.27 34.06
N SER A 233 0.10 13.21 34.49
CA SER A 233 -0.98 12.89 35.43
C SER A 233 -2.12 12.15 34.71
N ASP A 234 -3.02 11.53 35.47
CA ASP A 234 -4.23 10.87 34.94
C ASP A 234 -5.28 11.87 34.43
N SER A 235 -5.01 13.18 34.49
CA SER A 235 -5.89 14.19 33.92
C SER A 235 -5.86 14.13 32.39
N PRO A 236 -7.01 14.19 31.71
CA PRO A 236 -7.07 14.22 30.25
C PRO A 236 -6.43 15.48 29.62
N THR A 237 -6.15 16.52 30.41
CA THR A 237 -5.44 17.72 29.96
C THR A 237 -3.93 17.58 29.99
N SER A 238 -3.42 16.63 30.78
CA SER A 238 -2.00 16.46 31.05
C SER A 238 -1.34 15.67 29.94
N GLN A 239 -0.49 16.33 29.17
CA GLN A 239 0.21 15.75 28.03
C GLN A 239 1.60 16.38 27.88
N VAL A 240 2.56 15.56 27.47
CA VAL A 240 3.82 16.07 26.92
C VAL A 240 3.72 16.02 25.41
N PHE A 241 3.95 17.13 24.72
CA PHE A 241 3.65 17.19 23.30
C PHE A 241 4.67 18.00 22.50
N LEU A 242 4.81 17.62 21.24
CA LEU A 242 5.67 18.24 20.26
C LEU A 242 4.78 18.83 19.17
N LYS A 243 4.80 20.16 19.02
CA LYS A 243 4.15 20.84 17.90
C LYS A 243 4.97 20.65 16.63
N LEU A 244 4.29 20.30 15.54
CA LEU A 244 4.90 20.06 14.25
C LEU A 244 4.10 20.76 13.14
N ASP A 245 4.75 20.98 12.00
CA ASP A 245 4.07 21.37 10.75
C ASP A 245 4.73 20.63 9.59
N HIS A 246 4.40 19.34 9.44
CA HIS A 246 5.12 18.41 8.55
C HIS A 246 4.21 17.73 7.53
N VAL A 247 4.52 17.78 6.23
CA VAL A 247 3.56 17.51 5.12
C VAL A 247 4.00 16.37 4.17
N VAL A 248 5.16 15.73 4.36
CA VAL A 248 5.72 14.80 3.35
C VAL A 248 6.10 13.44 3.92
N ASP A 249 6.81 13.40 5.03
CA ASP A 249 7.33 12.17 5.64
C ASP A 249 6.32 11.71 6.70
N LEU A 250 5.37 10.89 6.23
CA LEU A 250 4.21 10.41 7.00
C LEU A 250 4.35 8.94 7.42
N VAL A 251 5.55 8.37 7.32
CA VAL A 251 5.87 7.09 7.96
C VAL A 251 6.57 7.38 9.28
N LEU A 252 5.90 7.05 10.38
CA LEU A 252 6.41 7.19 11.72
C LEU A 252 7.17 5.92 12.09
N GLN A 253 8.39 6.07 12.61
CA GLN A 253 9.11 5.00 13.31
C GLN A 253 9.48 5.49 14.69
N VAL A 254 9.27 4.67 15.72
CA VAL A 254 9.67 5.00 17.09
C VAL A 254 9.90 3.74 17.90
N ASP A 255 10.94 3.75 18.72
CA ASP A 255 11.15 2.77 19.77
C ASP A 255 10.42 3.26 21.02
N ILE A 256 9.46 2.49 21.51
CA ILE A 256 8.62 2.92 22.62
C ILE A 256 8.42 1.79 23.63
N LYS A 257 8.35 2.16 24.90
CA LYS A 257 7.94 1.30 26.00
C LYS A 257 6.84 2.01 26.76
N LEU A 258 5.60 1.58 26.55
CA LEU A 258 4.44 2.11 27.28
C LEU A 258 4.19 1.30 28.56
N LEU A 259 3.80 1.98 29.63
CA LEU A 259 3.20 1.36 30.80
C LEU A 259 1.67 1.28 30.61
N SER A 260 0.98 0.62 31.54
CA SER A 260 -0.49 0.54 31.54
C SER A 260 -1.12 1.93 31.44
N ASN A 261 -2.24 2.04 30.72
CA ASN A 261 -2.98 3.29 30.48
C ASN A 261 -2.17 4.41 29.81
N SER A 262 -1.07 4.07 29.15
CA SER A 262 -0.23 5.05 28.46
C SER A 262 -0.47 5.00 26.95
N SER A 263 -0.23 6.13 26.28
CA SER A 263 -0.44 6.26 24.85
C SER A 263 0.54 7.23 24.18
N LEU A 264 0.79 6.94 22.90
CA LEU A 264 1.39 7.87 21.95
C LEU A 264 0.29 8.28 20.96
N THR A 265 0.05 9.58 20.82
CA THR A 265 -0.95 10.11 19.91
C THR A 265 -0.31 10.97 18.84
N VAL A 266 -0.64 10.70 17.58
CA VAL A 266 -0.26 11.53 16.43
C VAL A 266 -1.49 12.24 15.91
N THR A 267 -1.45 13.56 15.87
CA THR A 267 -2.54 14.39 15.34
C THR A 267 -2.19 14.81 13.92
N LEU A 268 -3.07 14.49 12.97
CA LEU A 268 -2.97 14.90 11.58
C LEU A 268 -4.08 15.90 11.23
N GLU A 269 -3.77 16.88 10.39
CA GLU A 269 -4.71 17.86 9.86
C GLU A 269 -4.87 17.70 8.34
N SER A 270 -6.12 17.68 7.88
CA SER A 270 -6.46 17.85 6.47
C SER A 270 -6.23 19.29 6.04
N ARG A 271 -5.33 19.51 5.09
CA ARG A 271 -4.99 20.85 4.57
C ARG A 271 -6.14 21.54 3.87
N ASP A 272 -7.07 20.76 3.31
CA ASP A 272 -8.23 21.27 2.57
C ASP A 272 -9.39 21.59 3.51
N SER A 273 -9.79 20.61 4.34
CA SER A 273 -11.00 20.70 5.16
C SER A 273 -10.76 21.20 6.58
N LYS A 274 -9.50 21.34 7.01
CA LYS A 274 -9.10 21.70 8.38
C LYS A 274 -9.56 20.72 9.45
N GLU A 275 -9.97 19.53 9.03
CA GLU A 275 -10.39 18.44 9.91
C GLU A 275 -9.17 17.77 10.54
N LEU A 276 -9.31 17.42 11.81
CA LEU A 276 -8.27 16.78 12.62
C LEU A 276 -8.57 15.30 12.76
N PHE A 277 -7.54 14.47 12.57
CA PHE A 277 -7.55 13.04 12.81
C PHE A 277 -6.57 12.71 13.93
N TYR A 278 -7.01 11.92 14.91
CA TYR A 278 -6.17 11.53 16.05
C TYR A 278 -5.88 10.04 15.98
N LEU A 279 -4.62 9.68 15.79
CA LEU A 279 -4.16 8.29 15.82
C LEU A 279 -3.54 8.01 17.18
N HIS A 280 -4.17 7.14 17.96
CA HIS A 280 -3.75 6.75 19.31
C HIS A 280 -3.14 5.35 19.27
N TYR A 281 -1.88 5.24 19.66
CA TYR A 281 -1.18 3.99 19.89
C TYR A 281 -1.19 3.70 21.38
N ILE A 282 -2.00 2.74 21.82
CA ILE A 282 -2.35 2.52 23.23
C ILE A 282 -1.89 1.15 23.73
N SER A 283 -1.61 1.03 25.02
CA SER A 283 -1.31 -0.25 25.69
C SER A 283 -2.56 -1.16 25.79
N SER A 284 -2.95 -1.78 24.67
CA SER A 284 -4.10 -2.69 24.53
C SER A 284 -3.86 -3.70 23.41
N ASP A 285 -4.62 -4.79 23.37
CA ASP A 285 -4.56 -5.79 22.29
C ASP A 285 -5.58 -5.53 21.17
N VAL A 286 -6.30 -4.41 21.21
CA VAL A 286 -7.28 -4.05 20.17
C VAL A 286 -6.57 -3.75 18.84
N HIS A 287 -6.99 -4.38 17.75
CA HIS A 287 -6.37 -4.15 16.44
C HIS A 287 -6.62 -2.75 15.87
N ILE A 288 -7.89 -2.33 15.92
CA ILE A 288 -8.34 -0.99 15.53
C ILE A 288 -9.72 -0.75 16.17
N SER A 289 -9.90 0.41 16.76
CA SER A 289 -11.19 0.92 17.24
C SER A 289 -11.32 2.39 16.85
N VAL A 290 -12.54 2.86 16.58
CA VAL A 290 -12.75 4.25 16.15
C VAL A 290 -13.92 4.85 16.92
N VAL A 291 -13.69 6.02 17.52
CA VAL A 291 -14.70 6.83 18.20
C VAL A 291 -14.57 8.26 17.67
N ASN A 292 -15.55 8.73 16.91
CA ASN A 292 -15.47 10.01 16.20
C ASN A 292 -14.15 10.10 15.39
N GLU A 293 -13.42 11.21 15.42
CA GLU A 293 -12.16 11.36 14.68
C GLU A 293 -10.94 10.73 15.39
N HIS A 294 -11.17 9.90 16.42
CA HIS A 294 -10.13 9.21 17.17
C HIS A 294 -10.05 7.75 16.75
N THR A 295 -8.91 7.36 16.19
CA THR A 295 -8.59 5.98 15.82
C THR A 295 -7.58 5.43 16.82
N TYR A 296 -7.89 4.27 17.40
CA TYR A 296 -7.09 3.61 18.43
C TYR A 296 -6.50 2.32 17.87
N HIS A 297 -5.19 2.18 18.00
CA HIS A 297 -4.42 0.99 17.66
C HIS A 297 -3.73 0.47 18.93
N GLY A 298 -3.97 -0.78 19.27
CA GLY A 298 -3.30 -1.46 20.37
C GLY A 298 -1.89 -1.88 19.99
N VAL A 299 -0.90 -1.49 20.80
CA VAL A 299 0.51 -1.90 20.65
C VAL A 299 0.89 -3.09 21.56
N GLY A 300 -0.10 -3.70 22.22
CA GLY A 300 0.07 -4.79 23.16
C GLY A 300 0.06 -4.32 24.61
N MET A 301 -0.28 -5.23 25.52
CA MET A 301 -0.33 -4.95 26.97
C MET A 301 1.01 -5.16 27.70
N GLN A 302 2.02 -5.70 27.02
CA GLN A 302 3.32 -6.00 27.63
C GLN A 302 4.20 -4.75 27.69
N SER A 303 4.66 -4.37 28.89
CA SER A 303 5.60 -3.26 29.04
C SER A 303 7.04 -3.68 28.68
N ARG A 304 7.29 -3.81 27.38
CA ARG A 304 8.61 -4.04 26.78
C ARG A 304 8.92 -2.98 25.73
N TRP A 305 10.19 -2.81 25.41
CA TRP A 305 10.58 -2.01 24.26
C TRP A 305 10.06 -2.68 22.99
N ILE A 306 9.34 -1.91 22.20
CA ILE A 306 8.84 -2.29 20.89
C ILE A 306 9.20 -1.21 19.89
N LYS A 307 9.55 -1.62 18.68
CA LYS A 307 9.71 -0.71 17.54
C LYS A 307 8.39 -0.70 16.78
N ILE A 308 7.76 0.46 16.68
CA ILE A 308 6.56 0.62 15.85
C ILE A 308 6.92 1.38 14.58
N THR A 309 6.48 0.85 13.43
CA THR A 309 6.61 1.49 12.12
C THR A 309 5.22 1.65 11.51
N ARG A 310 4.75 2.89 11.35
CA ARG A 310 3.36 3.22 11.01
C ARG A 310 3.29 4.15 9.80
N ASP A 311 2.60 3.72 8.75
CA ASP A 311 2.15 4.63 7.70
C ASP A 311 0.88 5.35 8.17
N LEU A 312 1.04 6.62 8.55
CA LEU A 312 -0.04 7.43 9.13
C LEU A 312 -1.17 7.68 8.13
N ILE A 313 -0.89 7.65 6.82
CA ILE A 313 -1.92 7.82 5.77
C ILE A 313 -2.81 6.58 5.75
N ILE A 314 -2.19 5.40 5.80
CA ILE A 314 -2.93 4.13 5.84
C ILE A 314 -3.73 4.06 7.13
N ASP A 315 -3.15 4.38 8.28
CA ASP A 315 -3.86 4.36 9.56
C ASP A 315 -5.10 5.28 9.57
N VAL A 316 -4.98 6.53 9.06
CA VAL A 316 -6.13 7.44 8.89
C VAL A 316 -7.17 6.83 7.94
N GLN A 317 -6.76 6.33 6.77
CA GLN A 317 -7.68 5.77 5.79
C GLN A 317 -8.41 4.54 6.33
N LYS A 318 -7.74 3.70 7.12
CA LYS A 318 -8.35 2.53 7.76
C LYS A 318 -9.29 2.93 8.90
N GLY A 319 -8.96 3.95 9.69
CA GLY A 319 -9.88 4.55 10.66
C GLY A 319 -11.19 5.01 10.01
N ILE A 320 -11.08 5.79 8.93
CA ILE A 320 -12.25 6.25 8.14
C ILE A 320 -13.04 5.07 7.56
N ALA A 321 -12.36 4.03 7.09
CA ALA A 321 -12.99 2.83 6.53
C ALA A 321 -13.82 2.05 7.58
N VAL A 322 -13.34 1.96 8.82
CA VAL A 322 -14.04 1.29 9.93
C VAL A 322 -15.35 2.01 10.29
N GLN A 323 -15.41 3.33 10.12
CA GLN A 323 -16.66 4.11 10.29
C GLN A 323 -17.67 3.93 9.15
N GLY A 324 -17.39 3.10 8.15
CA GLY A 324 -18.24 2.93 6.96
C GLY A 324 -18.09 4.05 5.92
N LYS A 325 -17.17 5.00 6.11
CA LYS A 325 -16.90 6.12 5.18
C LYS A 325 -15.88 5.76 4.09
N GLN A 326 -15.85 4.51 3.61
CA GLN A 326 -14.80 3.94 2.73
C GLN A 326 -14.53 4.72 1.42
N LYS A 327 -15.45 5.58 0.97
CA LYS A 327 -15.29 6.37 -0.26
C LYS A 327 -14.33 7.56 -0.12
N ARG A 328 -13.94 7.95 1.09
CA ARG A 328 -13.11 9.14 1.33
C ARG A 328 -11.61 8.82 1.32
N LYS A 329 -11.01 8.73 0.12
CA LYS A 329 -9.55 8.58 -0.01
C LYS A 329 -8.85 9.94 0.10
N ILE A 330 -8.04 10.12 1.14
CA ILE A 330 -7.25 11.33 1.36
C ILE A 330 -5.86 11.14 0.75
N PRO A 331 -5.44 11.97 -0.23
CA PRO A 331 -4.09 11.96 -0.78
C PRO A 331 -3.03 12.37 0.26
N LYS A 332 -1.82 11.79 0.15
CA LYS A 332 -0.65 12.10 0.97
C LYS A 332 -0.38 13.61 1.11
N SER A 333 -0.40 14.35 -0.01
CA SER A 333 -0.10 15.79 -0.06
C SER A 333 -1.10 16.69 0.69
N LYS A 334 -2.25 16.13 1.08
CA LYS A 334 -3.33 16.84 1.77
C LYS A 334 -3.35 16.60 3.28
N LEU A 335 -2.45 15.77 3.81
CA LEU A 335 -2.31 15.54 5.24
C LEU A 335 -1.03 16.19 5.75
N LYS A 336 -1.09 16.70 6.97
CA LYS A 336 0.08 17.17 7.70
C LYS A 336 0.05 16.74 9.15
N ILE A 337 1.20 16.45 9.74
CA ILE A 337 1.34 16.18 11.17
C ILE A 337 1.41 17.53 11.88
N VAL A 338 0.51 17.74 12.83
CA VAL A 338 0.44 18.98 13.62
C VAL A 338 0.93 18.82 15.05
N LYS A 339 0.81 17.62 15.61
CA LYS A 339 1.18 17.35 17.00
C LYS A 339 1.50 15.88 17.20
N ILE A 340 2.55 15.59 17.96
CA ILE A 340 2.78 14.29 18.59
C ILE A 340 2.66 14.50 20.09
N SER A 341 1.87 13.68 20.79
CA SER A 341 1.67 13.79 22.24
C SER A 341 1.83 12.45 22.93
N LEU A 342 2.37 12.50 24.14
CA LEU A 342 2.59 11.39 25.05
C LEU A 342 1.67 11.58 26.25
N HIS A 343 1.02 10.51 26.66
CA HIS A 343 0.15 10.47 27.83
C HIS A 343 0.38 9.19 28.63
N GLY A 344 0.19 9.26 29.94
CA GLY A 344 0.54 8.21 30.89
C GLY A 344 2.03 8.21 31.18
N SER A 345 2.66 7.05 31.22
CA SER A 345 4.06 6.89 31.58
C SER A 345 4.79 5.88 30.70
N GLY A 346 6.06 6.15 30.42
CA GLY A 346 6.84 5.28 29.57
C GLY A 346 8.19 5.85 29.17
N CYS A 347 8.82 5.15 28.23
CA CYS A 347 10.06 5.55 27.61
C CYS A 347 9.90 5.62 26.09
N LEU A 348 10.63 6.53 25.46
CA LEU A 348 10.66 6.73 24.02
C LEU A 348 12.11 6.93 23.55
N ASP A 349 12.43 6.41 22.37
CA ASP A 349 13.70 6.61 21.68
C ASP A 349 13.52 6.55 20.15
N ASN A 350 14.48 7.09 19.40
CA ASN A 350 14.56 7.06 17.93
C ASN A 350 13.29 7.49 17.19
N LEU A 351 12.58 8.51 17.70
CA LEU A 351 11.39 9.06 17.05
C LEU A 351 11.78 9.67 15.70
N THR A 352 11.36 9.02 14.61
CA THR A 352 11.78 9.32 13.25
C THR A 352 10.56 9.44 12.33
N LEU A 353 10.60 10.43 11.44
CA LEU A 353 9.66 10.55 10.32
C LEU A 353 10.38 10.27 9.01
N SER A 354 9.80 9.40 8.20
CA SER A 354 10.39 8.94 6.95
C SER A 354 9.42 9.02 5.78
N SER A 355 9.96 9.11 4.56
CA SER A 355 9.15 9.07 3.35
C SER A 355 8.56 7.67 3.11
N SER A 356 9.31 6.62 3.44
CA SER A 356 8.95 5.19 3.44
C SER A 356 9.89 4.40 4.36
N GLU A 357 9.45 3.26 4.89
CA GLU A 357 10.29 2.29 5.62
C GLU A 357 9.99 0.87 5.15
N HIS A 358 10.37 0.58 3.90
CA HIS A 358 10.03 -0.68 3.24
C HIS A 358 10.68 -1.90 3.88
N LEU A 359 11.95 -1.80 4.29
CA LEU A 359 12.63 -2.91 4.94
C LEU A 359 12.03 -3.23 6.31
N ALA A 360 11.61 -2.22 7.08
CA ALA A 360 10.94 -2.46 8.36
C ALA A 360 9.67 -3.31 8.17
N HIS A 361 8.79 -2.90 7.26
CA HIS A 361 7.58 -3.67 6.93
C HIS A 361 7.85 -5.07 6.36
N PHE A 362 8.94 -5.23 5.62
CA PHE A 362 9.37 -6.54 5.13
C PHE A 362 9.81 -7.45 6.29
N TYR A 363 10.61 -6.93 7.23
CA TYR A 363 11.06 -7.68 8.40
C TYR A 363 9.93 -8.00 9.37
N ASP A 364 8.97 -7.08 9.59
CA ASP A 364 7.75 -7.35 10.36
C ASP A 364 7.01 -8.58 9.78
N ALA A 365 6.86 -8.62 8.46
CA ALA A 365 6.25 -9.77 7.78
C ALA A 365 7.08 -11.05 7.93
N ALA A 366 8.40 -10.97 7.80
CA ALA A 366 9.29 -12.12 7.93
C ALA A 366 9.29 -12.69 9.36
N GLU A 367 9.38 -11.82 10.37
CA GLU A 367 9.30 -12.18 11.78
C GLU A 367 7.95 -12.81 12.13
N TRP A 368 6.86 -12.26 11.58
CA TRP A 368 5.54 -12.87 11.75
C TRP A 368 5.50 -14.32 11.24
N PHE A 369 6.08 -14.59 10.06
CA PHE A 369 6.15 -15.96 9.54
C PHE A 369 6.96 -16.89 10.42
N VAL A 370 8.09 -16.41 10.98
CA VAL A 370 8.91 -17.20 11.92
C VAL A 370 8.11 -17.55 13.16
N ASN A 371 7.46 -16.56 13.76
CA ASN A 371 6.78 -16.69 15.05
C ASN A 371 5.46 -17.49 14.95
N HIS A 372 4.86 -17.59 13.76
CA HIS A 372 3.55 -18.21 13.55
C HIS A 372 3.60 -19.49 12.70
N GLN A 373 4.80 -20.02 12.43
CA GLN A 373 4.94 -21.32 11.75
C GLN A 373 4.53 -22.45 12.70
N ASP A 374 3.67 -23.35 12.23
CA ASP A 374 3.34 -24.55 12.98
C ASP A 374 4.57 -25.48 13.04
N PRO A 375 5.07 -25.83 14.24
CA PRO A 375 6.32 -26.57 14.39
C PRO A 375 6.23 -28.03 13.92
N ASN A 376 5.01 -28.59 13.83
CA ASN A 376 4.81 -29.99 13.45
C ASN A 376 4.66 -30.16 11.93
N THR A 377 4.05 -29.18 11.27
CA THR A 377 3.69 -29.25 9.84
C THR A 377 4.55 -28.33 8.96
N GLY A 378 5.25 -27.36 9.56
CA GLY A 378 6.00 -26.31 8.86
C GLY A 378 5.10 -25.31 8.12
N GLY A 379 3.78 -25.40 8.27
CA GLY A 379 2.80 -24.59 7.56
C GLY A 379 2.21 -23.45 8.40
N TRP A 380 1.51 -22.54 7.73
CA TRP A 380 0.74 -21.48 8.38
C TRP A 380 -0.75 -21.76 8.23
N VAL A 381 -1.40 -22.00 9.36
CA VAL A 381 -2.82 -22.37 9.42
C VAL A 381 -3.71 -21.16 9.22
N ASN A 382 -4.82 -21.35 8.51
CA ASN A 382 -5.82 -20.31 8.35
C ASN A 382 -6.95 -20.49 9.37
N PRO A 383 -7.19 -19.51 10.28
CA PRO A 383 -8.12 -19.70 11.40
C PRO A 383 -9.61 -19.58 11.01
N VAL A 384 -9.93 -19.33 9.74
CA VAL A 384 -11.32 -19.09 9.30
C VAL A 384 -11.86 -20.19 8.41
N ARG A 385 -13.17 -20.41 8.46
CA ARG A 385 -13.86 -21.38 7.60
C ARG A 385 -13.98 -20.86 6.17
N ARG A 386 -13.80 -21.72 5.16
CA ARG A 386 -13.89 -21.32 3.74
C ARG A 386 -14.73 -22.27 2.89
N LYS A 387 -15.70 -21.72 2.14
CA LYS A 387 -16.38 -22.39 1.03
C LYS A 387 -15.80 -21.92 -0.29
N LEU A 388 -15.28 -22.84 -1.12
CA LEU A 388 -14.65 -22.48 -2.39
C LEU A 388 -15.67 -22.28 -3.52
N ALA A 389 -16.58 -23.24 -3.70
CA ALA A 389 -17.61 -23.21 -4.73
C ALA A 389 -18.85 -24.00 -4.28
N ALA A 390 -19.96 -23.86 -5.01
CA ALA A 390 -21.09 -24.78 -4.86
C ALA A 390 -20.64 -26.21 -5.21
N GLY A 391 -21.05 -27.20 -4.40
CA GLY A 391 -20.67 -28.61 -4.58
C GLY A 391 -19.33 -29.01 -3.95
N LEU A 392 -18.50 -28.06 -3.48
CA LEU A 392 -17.29 -28.39 -2.72
C LEU A 392 -17.54 -28.35 -1.21
N ALA A 393 -16.85 -29.24 -0.49
CA ALA A 393 -16.85 -29.27 0.96
C ALA A 393 -16.30 -27.97 1.55
N PHE A 394 -16.73 -27.65 2.77
CA PHE A 394 -16.15 -26.55 3.53
C PHE A 394 -14.75 -26.94 4.00
N LEU A 395 -13.83 -25.98 3.93
CA LEU A 395 -12.56 -26.05 4.63
C LEU A 395 -12.79 -25.50 6.04
N ASP A 396 -12.71 -26.36 7.04
CA ASP A 396 -12.81 -25.95 8.44
C ASP A 396 -11.54 -25.23 8.89
N PRO A 397 -11.63 -24.34 9.90
CA PRO A 397 -10.48 -23.64 10.46
C PRO A 397 -9.27 -24.55 10.71
N GLY A 398 -8.07 -24.08 10.37
CA GLY A 398 -6.83 -24.85 10.44
C GLY A 398 -6.31 -25.29 9.08
N TRP A 399 -7.07 -25.10 8.00
CA TRP A 399 -6.62 -25.45 6.64
C TRP A 399 -5.38 -24.64 6.23
N GLN A 400 -4.49 -25.30 5.48
CA GLN A 400 -3.23 -24.72 5.02
C GLN A 400 -3.28 -24.50 3.51
N LEU A 401 -2.56 -23.47 3.04
CA LEU A 401 -2.40 -23.16 1.63
C LEU A 401 -1.06 -23.66 1.11
N LYS A 402 -1.08 -24.30 -0.07
CA LYS A 402 0.15 -24.57 -0.85
C LYS A 402 0.87 -23.30 -1.31
N LEU A 403 0.29 -22.12 -1.10
CA LEU A 403 0.94 -20.81 -1.25
C LEU A 403 2.01 -20.53 -0.16
N GLY A 404 2.37 -21.50 0.69
CA GLY A 404 3.54 -21.41 1.57
C GLY A 404 4.85 -21.07 0.84
N GLN A 405 4.92 -21.23 -0.49
CA GLN A 405 6.00 -20.69 -1.33
C GLN A 405 6.25 -19.19 -1.11
N PHE A 406 5.23 -18.38 -0.87
CA PHE A 406 5.40 -16.95 -0.63
C PHE A 406 6.11 -16.67 0.72
N ALA A 407 5.79 -17.43 1.77
CA ALA A 407 6.47 -17.34 3.06
C ALA A 407 7.93 -17.83 2.96
N ARG A 408 8.18 -18.87 2.16
CA ARG A 408 9.54 -19.31 1.80
C ARG A 408 10.31 -18.22 1.09
N THR A 409 9.72 -17.55 0.09
CA THR A 409 10.40 -16.44 -0.61
C THR A 409 10.68 -15.28 0.32
N VAL A 410 9.72 -14.86 1.15
CA VAL A 410 9.95 -13.82 2.18
C VAL A 410 11.11 -14.20 3.10
N SER A 411 11.14 -15.44 3.59
CA SER A 411 12.19 -15.91 4.51
C SER A 411 13.55 -16.07 3.81
N GLN A 412 13.59 -16.53 2.56
CA GLN A 412 14.79 -16.63 1.74
C GLN A 412 15.37 -15.25 1.39
N ASP A 413 14.52 -14.28 1.10
CA ASP A 413 14.94 -12.92 0.80
C ASP A 413 15.49 -12.25 2.07
N ALA A 414 14.88 -12.51 3.24
CA ALA A 414 15.39 -12.05 4.54
C ALA A 414 16.75 -12.66 4.88
N LEU A 415 16.94 -13.97 4.64
CA LEU A 415 18.23 -14.66 4.76
C LEU A 415 19.34 -14.08 3.89
N SER A 416 18.99 -13.69 2.67
CA SER A 416 19.98 -13.14 1.74
C SER A 416 20.49 -11.76 2.16
N ASN A 417 19.71 -11.06 2.99
CA ASN A 417 19.97 -9.69 3.43
C ASN A 417 20.51 -9.60 4.87
N THR A 418 20.44 -10.70 5.65
CA THR A 418 20.95 -10.77 7.02
C THR A 418 21.56 -12.13 7.36
N GLN A 419 22.61 -12.16 8.21
CA GLN A 419 23.26 -13.37 8.72
C GLN A 419 22.43 -14.10 9.81
N PHE A 420 21.10 -14.17 9.69
CA PHE A 420 20.26 -14.82 10.71
C PHE A 420 20.04 -16.31 10.39
N LYS A 421 20.62 -17.18 11.22
CA LYS A 421 20.56 -18.65 11.11
C LYS A 421 19.12 -19.21 11.21
N THR A 422 18.24 -18.54 11.94
CA THR A 422 16.84 -18.96 12.20
C THR A 422 15.99 -19.08 10.94
N PHE A 423 16.26 -18.28 9.90
CA PHE A 423 15.47 -18.33 8.67
C PHE A 423 15.87 -19.51 7.75
N LEU A 424 17.05 -20.13 7.95
CA LEU A 424 17.47 -21.33 7.19
C LEU A 424 16.61 -22.54 7.58
N ASP A 425 16.35 -22.72 8.87
CA ASP A 425 15.52 -23.82 9.39
C ASP A 425 14.06 -23.73 8.89
N LEU A 426 13.55 -22.51 8.67
CA LEU A 426 12.25 -22.24 8.03
C LEU A 426 12.18 -22.76 6.59
N THR A 427 13.27 -22.62 5.83
CA THR A 427 13.28 -23.07 4.43
C THR A 427 13.32 -24.58 4.29
N ASP A 428 14.03 -25.26 5.20
CA ASP A 428 14.16 -26.73 5.18
C ASP A 428 12.90 -27.42 5.77
N THR A 429 12.27 -26.86 6.80
CA THR A 429 11.03 -27.40 7.39
C THR A 429 9.82 -27.30 6.46
N THR A 430 9.77 -26.32 5.56
CA THR A 430 8.71 -26.24 4.54
C THR A 430 8.73 -27.39 3.54
N GLU A 431 9.80 -28.19 3.44
CA GLU A 431 9.81 -29.42 2.63
C GLU A 431 8.90 -30.52 3.19
N PHE A 432 8.67 -30.57 4.51
CA PHE A 432 7.80 -31.59 5.13
C PHE A 432 6.33 -31.45 4.72
N THR A 433 5.86 -30.23 4.48
CA THR A 433 4.47 -29.97 4.06
C THR A 433 4.16 -30.48 2.64
N TRP A 434 5.19 -30.82 1.83
CA TRP A 434 5.02 -31.37 0.48
C TRP A 434 4.59 -32.84 0.46
N ILE A 435 4.77 -33.56 1.57
CA ILE A 435 4.52 -35.01 1.68
C ILE A 435 3.08 -35.33 2.16
N ILE A 436 2.35 -34.35 2.69
CA ILE A 436 1.02 -34.59 3.25
C ILE A 436 -0.04 -34.70 2.13
N ARG A 437 -0.41 -35.95 1.83
CA ARG A 437 -1.58 -36.32 1.01
C ARG A 437 -2.83 -35.66 1.58
N ILE A 438 -3.55 -34.91 0.76
CA ILE A 438 -4.96 -34.59 1.01
C ILE A 438 -5.72 -35.92 0.98
N ARG A 439 -6.00 -36.51 2.16
CA ARG A 439 -7.01 -37.55 2.29
C ARG A 439 -8.36 -36.86 2.11
N LEU A 440 -8.92 -36.99 0.91
CA LEU A 440 -10.35 -36.85 0.75
C LEU A 440 -10.97 -37.99 1.56
N HIS A 441 -11.56 -37.69 2.71
CA HIS A 441 -12.46 -38.62 3.37
C HIS A 441 -13.69 -38.78 2.48
N GLY A 442 -13.62 -39.77 1.60
CA GLY A 442 -14.76 -40.33 0.87
C GLY A 442 -15.06 -41.70 1.45
N ASN A 443 -16.09 -41.71 2.30
CA ASN A 443 -17.02 -42.77 2.72
C ASN A 443 -17.34 -42.66 4.20
#